data_AF-A0A0Q5EAQ6-F1
#
_entry.id   AF-A0A0Q5EAQ6-F1
#
_cell.length_a   1.000
_cell.length_b   1.000
_cell.length_c   1.000
_cell.angle_alpha   90.00
_cell.angle_beta   90.00
_cell.angle_gamma   90.00
#
_symmetry.space_group_name_H-M   'P 1'
#
loop_
_entity.id
_entity.type
_entity.pdbx_description
1 polymer ?
#
loop_
_entity_poly.entity_id
_entity_poly.type
_entity_poly.pdbx_seq_one_letter_code
_entity_poly.pdbx_strand_id
1 'polypeptide(L)'
;MNALLMRDEDWDLGPSLDALDDVLYGGIGALRDLDEVRFVWTGHERSRAALGVAATRAWLQEKVDRGAPFDTDRLTAQLHDLDTGRGTTYFELILEVFAGHPGLRLDLA
;
A
#
# COMPACT_ATOMS: atom_id res chain seq x y z
N MET A 1 -8.88 -5.97 -2.76
CA MET A 1 -7.82 -7.00 -2.79
C MET A 1 -8.36 -8.37 -2.46
N ASN A 2 -8.90 -8.62 -1.26
CA ASN A 2 -9.36 -9.96 -0.82
C ASN A 2 -10.33 -10.63 -1.79
N ALA A 3 -11.35 -9.90 -2.27
CA ALA A 3 -12.30 -10.41 -3.25
C ALA A 3 -11.69 -10.84 -4.60
N LEU A 4 -10.44 -10.47 -4.89
CA LEU A 4 -9.72 -10.88 -6.10
C LEU A 4 -8.68 -11.97 -5.79
N LEU A 5 -7.85 -11.74 -4.76
CA LEU A 5 -6.68 -12.58 -4.48
C LEU A 5 -6.93 -13.70 -3.48
N MET A 6 -7.82 -13.49 -2.51
CA MET A 6 -7.97 -14.39 -1.35
C MET A 6 -9.25 -15.24 -1.41
N ARG A 7 -9.89 -15.34 -2.58
CA ARG A 7 -11.20 -16.00 -2.70
C ARG A 7 -11.20 -17.48 -2.29
N ASP A 8 -10.05 -18.13 -2.43
CA ASP A 8 -9.86 -19.56 -2.15
C ASP A 8 -9.13 -19.79 -0.82
N GLU A 9 -8.85 -18.73 -0.06
CA GLU A 9 -8.24 -18.78 1.27
C GLU A 9 -9.32 -18.63 2.35
N ASP A 10 -9.10 -19.20 3.53
CA ASP A 10 -10.01 -19.12 4.68
C ASP A 10 -9.76 -17.90 5.58
N TRP A 11 -8.90 -16.98 5.13
CA TRP A 11 -8.49 -15.77 5.83
C TRP A 11 -8.35 -14.57 4.89
N ASP A 12 -8.48 -13.37 5.46
CA ASP A 12 -8.42 -12.09 4.75
C ASP A 12 -7.07 -11.38 4.98
N LEU A 13 -6.54 -10.71 3.96
CA LEU A 13 -5.43 -9.77 4.13
C LEU A 13 -5.86 -8.62 5.05
N GLY A 14 -4.98 -8.27 5.99
CA GLY A 14 -5.15 -7.10 6.85
C GLY A 14 -5.07 -5.78 6.05
N PRO A 15 -5.63 -4.68 6.58
CA PRO A 15 -5.58 -3.37 5.93
C PRO A 15 -4.22 -2.67 6.17
N SER A 16 -3.13 -3.26 5.70
CA SER A 16 -1.77 -2.71 5.81
C SER A 16 -0.98 -2.81 4.51
N LEU A 17 0.06 -1.96 4.39
CA LEU A 17 1.02 -2.06 3.29
C LEU A 17 1.84 -3.34 3.38
N ASP A 18 2.15 -3.82 4.59
CA ASP A 18 2.85 -5.09 4.81
C ASP A 18 2.04 -6.28 4.26
N ALA A 19 0.71 -6.30 4.50
CA ALA A 19 -0.14 -7.36 3.96
C ALA A 19 -0.26 -7.30 2.43
N LEU A 20 -0.18 -6.10 1.84
CA LEU A 20 -0.05 -5.96 0.39
C LEU A 20 1.31 -6.50 -0.08
N ASP A 21 2.41 -6.13 0.57
CA ASP A 21 3.75 -6.58 0.22
C ASP A 21 3.86 -8.11 0.28
N ASP A 22 3.33 -8.72 1.34
CA ASP A 22 3.29 -10.17 1.55
C ASP A 22 2.56 -10.91 0.43
N VAL A 23 1.38 -10.42 0.01
CA VAL A 23 0.62 -11.08 -1.07
C VAL A 23 1.33 -10.93 -2.41
N LEU A 24 2.03 -9.82 -2.65
CA LEU A 24 2.73 -9.56 -3.90
C LEU A 24 3.99 -10.43 -4.09
N TYR A 25 4.60 -10.95 -3.03
CA TYR A 25 5.65 -11.98 -3.14
C TYR A 25 5.16 -13.28 -3.81
N GLY A 26 3.85 -13.49 -3.88
CA GLY A 26 3.24 -14.70 -4.44
C GLY A 26 3.18 -15.87 -3.43
N GLY A 27 2.82 -17.06 -3.92
CA GLY A 27 2.74 -18.26 -3.07
C GLY A 27 1.46 -18.39 -2.24
N ILE A 28 0.59 -17.37 -2.23
CA ILE A 28 -0.70 -17.39 -1.55
C ILE A 28 -1.84 -16.94 -2.47
N GLY A 29 -3.05 -17.43 -2.20
CA GLY A 29 -4.25 -17.07 -2.93
C GLY A 29 -4.13 -17.30 -4.44
N ALA A 30 -4.75 -16.41 -5.22
CA ALA A 30 -4.76 -16.46 -6.67
C ALA A 30 -3.37 -16.30 -7.32
N LEU A 31 -2.35 -15.88 -6.57
CA LEU A 31 -0.98 -15.70 -7.06
C LEU A 31 -0.08 -16.90 -6.80
N ARG A 32 -0.58 -17.96 -6.14
CA ARG A 32 0.24 -19.09 -5.69
C ARG A 32 1.03 -19.77 -6.81
N ASP A 33 0.41 -19.98 -7.96
CA ASP A 33 0.97 -20.76 -9.08
C ASP A 33 1.06 -19.94 -10.37
N LEU A 34 1.20 -18.61 -10.27
CA LEU A 34 1.31 -17.72 -11.42
C LEU A 34 2.74 -17.23 -11.61
N ASP A 35 3.33 -17.56 -12.77
CA ASP A 35 4.68 -17.14 -13.13
C ASP A 35 4.75 -15.69 -13.64
N GLU A 36 3.68 -15.20 -14.27
CA GLU A 36 3.56 -13.81 -14.75
C GLU A 36 2.25 -13.20 -14.26
N VAL A 37 2.36 -12.14 -13.47
CA VAL A 37 1.19 -11.47 -12.87
C VAL A 37 1.09 -10.03 -13.36
N ARG A 38 -0.09 -9.69 -13.87
CA ARG A 38 -0.43 -8.32 -14.30
C ARG A 38 -1.55 -7.75 -13.44
N PHE A 39 -1.28 -6.64 -12.77
CA PHE A 39 -2.27 -5.82 -12.09
C PHE A 39 -2.66 -4.63 -12.95
N VAL A 40 -3.96 -4.40 -13.10
CA VAL A 40 -4.48 -3.19 -13.75
C VAL A 40 -5.25 -2.38 -12.71
N TRP A 41 -4.73 -1.20 -12.37
CA TRP A 41 -5.42 -0.29 -11.46
C TRP A 41 -6.27 0.68 -12.26
N THR A 42 -7.53 0.30 -12.47
CA THR A 42 -8.52 1.16 -13.12
C THR A 42 -8.93 2.31 -12.20
N GLY A 43 -8.94 3.53 -12.73
CA GLY A 43 -9.34 4.71 -11.96
C GLY A 43 -8.27 5.17 -10.96
N HIS A 44 -7.01 4.84 -11.23
CA HIS A 44 -5.87 5.22 -10.40
C HIS A 44 -5.79 6.73 -10.14
N GLU A 45 -6.24 7.59 -11.07
CA GLU A 45 -6.28 9.05 -10.86
C GLU A 45 -7.20 9.45 -9.70
N ARG A 46 -8.37 8.81 -9.58
CA ARG A 46 -9.27 9.04 -8.44
C ARG A 46 -8.63 8.57 -7.15
N SER A 47 -7.94 7.43 -7.19
CA SER A 47 -7.18 6.93 -6.05
C SER A 47 -6.01 7.84 -5.68
N ARG A 48 -5.27 8.38 -6.65
CA ARG A 48 -4.19 9.35 -6.42
C ARG A 48 -4.70 10.59 -5.71
N ALA A 49 -5.83 11.13 -6.15
CA ALA A 49 -6.46 12.26 -5.46
C ALA A 49 -6.92 11.90 -4.04
N ALA A 50 -7.57 10.73 -3.87
CA ALA A 50 -8.10 10.29 -2.58
C ALA A 50 -7.03 9.88 -1.57
N LEU A 51 -5.89 9.35 -2.03
CA LEU A 51 -4.78 8.84 -1.22
C LEU A 51 -3.57 9.79 -1.26
N GLY A 52 -3.78 11.04 -1.66
CA GLY A 52 -2.76 12.08 -1.71
C GLY A 52 -2.39 12.64 -0.32
N VAL A 53 -1.81 13.84 -0.31
CA VAL A 53 -1.25 14.48 0.89
C VAL A 53 -2.22 14.51 2.07
N ALA A 54 -3.47 14.93 1.85
CA ALA A 54 -4.45 15.08 2.93
C ALA A 54 -4.75 13.75 3.66
N ALA A 55 -5.02 12.68 2.90
CA ALA A 55 -5.27 11.36 3.47
C ALA A 55 -4.02 10.77 4.13
N THR A 56 -2.85 10.96 3.51
CA THR A 56 -1.58 10.50 4.05
C THR A 56 -1.26 11.17 5.39
N ARG A 57 -1.46 12.50 5.47
CA ARG A 57 -1.28 13.25 6.71
C ARG A 57 -2.21 12.75 7.81
N ALA A 58 -3.49 12.56 7.50
CA ALA A 58 -4.47 12.06 8.48
C ALA A 58 -4.06 10.68 9.01
N TRP A 59 -3.64 9.77 8.12
CA TRP A 59 -3.16 8.44 8.49
C TRP A 59 -1.89 8.45 9.33
N LEU A 60 -0.91 9.30 9.00
CA LEU A 60 0.30 9.47 9.81
C LEU A 60 -0.03 10.06 11.18
N GLN A 61 -0.85 11.11 11.23
CA GLN A 61 -1.24 11.77 12.47
C GLN A 61 -1.98 10.82 13.40
N GLU A 62 -2.94 10.03 12.89
CA GLU A 62 -3.65 9.03 13.69
C GLU A 62 -2.68 8.06 14.37
N LYS A 63 -1.64 7.61 13.67
CA LYS A 63 -0.62 6.72 14.23
C LYS A 63 0.25 7.41 15.28
N VAL A 64 0.62 8.67 15.05
CA VAL A 64 1.35 9.47 16.03
C VAL A 64 0.53 9.63 17.30
N ASP A 65 -0.75 10.01 17.17
CA ASP A 65 -1.67 10.22 18.29
C ASP A 65 -1.92 8.93 19.08
N ARG A 66 -1.97 7.78 18.39
CA ARG A 66 -2.14 6.47 19.04
C ARG A 66 -0.92 6.07 19.88
N GLY A 67 0.29 6.50 19.50
CA GLY A 67 1.52 6.11 20.19
C GLY A 67 1.87 4.63 19.99
N ALA A 68 2.33 3.97 21.06
CA ALA A 68 2.73 2.57 21.00
C ALA A 68 1.63 1.68 20.38
N PRO A 69 1.99 0.73 19.48
CA PRO A 69 3.33 0.23 19.19
C PRO A 69 4.10 1.01 18.10
N PHE A 70 3.59 2.15 17.64
CA PHE A 70 4.21 2.87 16.54
C PHE A 70 5.44 3.66 16.97
N ASP A 71 6.42 3.73 16.06
CA ASP A 71 7.57 4.61 16.16
C ASP A 71 7.13 6.05 15.82
N THR A 72 6.70 6.78 16.85
CA THR A 72 6.15 8.13 16.71
C THR A 72 7.16 9.15 16.23
N ASP A 73 8.45 8.96 16.52
CA ASP A 73 9.50 9.88 16.09
C ASP A 73 9.69 9.78 14.58
N ARG A 74 9.77 8.54 14.07
CA ARG A 74 9.84 8.29 12.62
C ARG A 74 8.60 8.79 11.89
N LEU A 75 7.40 8.55 12.44
CA LEU A 75 6.15 9.02 11.83
C LEU A 75 6.05 10.55 11.83
N THR A 76 6.52 11.22 12.88
CA THR A 76 6.56 12.69 12.94
C THR A 76 7.51 13.26 11.89
N ALA A 77 8.67 12.62 11.67
CA ALA A 77 9.57 13.00 10.58
C ALA A 77 8.92 12.84 9.21
N GLN A 78 8.21 11.72 8.98
CA GLN A 78 7.44 11.49 7.75
C GLN A 78 6.35 12.55 7.53
N LEU A 79 5.64 12.94 8.59
CA LEU A 79 4.64 14.01 8.54
C LEU A 79 5.29 15.34 8.11
N HIS A 80 6.44 15.69 8.70
CA HIS A 80 7.17 16.90 8.34
C HIS A 80 7.64 16.90 6.88
N ASP A 81 8.17 15.78 6.40
CA ASP A 81 8.60 15.67 5.01
C ASP A 81 7.40 15.76 4.05
N LEU A 82 6.28 15.12 4.38
CA LEU A 82 5.04 15.24 3.62
C LEU A 82 4.56 16.70 3.55
N ASP A 83 4.60 17.40 4.67
CA ASP A 83 4.13 18.79 4.80
C ASP A 83 4.99 19.80 4.03
N THR A 84 6.27 19.47 3.87
CA THR A 84 7.25 20.28 3.13
C THR A 84 7.41 19.85 1.68
N GLY A 85 6.58 18.92 1.20
CA GLY A 85 6.58 18.43 -0.18
C GLY A 85 7.78 17.54 -0.53
N ARG A 86 8.48 17.00 0.47
CA ARG A 86 9.59 16.04 0.31
C ARG A 86 9.21 14.60 0.62
N GLY A 87 8.05 14.39 1.24
CA GLY A 87 7.56 13.08 1.66
C GLY A 87 6.67 12.40 0.62
N THR A 88 6.49 11.10 0.82
CA THR A 88 5.71 10.22 -0.04
C THR A 88 4.25 10.17 0.39
N THR A 89 3.32 10.25 -0.56
CA THR A 89 1.88 10.04 -0.33
C THR A 89 1.55 8.56 -0.19
N TYR A 90 0.41 8.24 0.41
CA TYR A 90 -0.05 6.86 0.54
C TYR A 90 -0.25 6.18 -0.82
N PHE A 91 -0.68 6.94 -1.83
CA PHE A 91 -0.73 6.46 -3.21
C PHE A 91 0.66 6.02 -3.72
N GLU A 92 1.67 6.87 -3.52
CA GLU A 92 3.05 6.57 -3.94
C GLU A 92 3.65 5.42 -3.14
N LEU A 93 3.35 5.29 -1.84
CA LEU A 93 3.75 4.13 -1.03
C LEU A 93 3.20 2.81 -1.60
N ILE A 94 1.95 2.80 -2.09
CA ILE A 94 1.41 1.61 -2.77
C ILE A 94 2.21 1.32 -4.04
N LEU A 95 2.55 2.34 -4.83
CA LEU A 95 3.38 2.16 -6.04
C LEU A 95 4.78 1.64 -5.71
N GLU A 96 5.39 2.13 -4.63
CA GLU A 96 6.69 1.66 -4.14
C GLU A 96 6.63 0.18 -3.74
N VAL A 97 5.55 -0.24 -3.05
CA VAL A 97 5.32 -1.66 -2.74
C VAL A 97 5.29 -2.46 -4.03
N PHE A 98 4.45 -2.11 -5.01
CA PHE A 98 4.42 -2.81 -6.31
C PHE A 98 5.79 -2.82 -7.03
N ALA A 99 6.55 -1.71 -6.98
CA ALA A 99 7.87 -1.62 -7.61
C ALA A 99 8.92 -2.52 -6.95
N GLY A 100 8.72 -2.91 -5.68
CA GLY A 100 9.55 -3.87 -4.97
C GLY A 100 9.46 -5.31 -5.50
N HIS A 101 8.46 -5.62 -6.33
CA HIS A 101 8.21 -6.96 -6.85
C HIS A 101 8.43 -7.01 -8.37
N PRO A 102 9.65 -7.35 -8.85
CA PRO A 102 9.95 -7.31 -10.28
C PRO A 102 9.28 -8.43 -11.10
N GLY A 103 8.78 -9.48 -10.44
CA GLY A 103 8.04 -10.59 -11.09
C GLY A 103 6.62 -10.22 -11.51
N LEU A 104 6.16 -9.02 -11.16
CA LEU A 104 4.82 -8.53 -11.46
C LEU A 104 4.85 -7.20 -12.18
N ARG A 105 3.77 -6.96 -12.93
CA ARG A 105 3.58 -5.72 -13.69
C ARG A 105 2.35 -4.99 -13.17
N LEU A 106 2.53 -3.74 -12.78
CA LEU A 106 1.42 -2.82 -12.51
C LEU A 106 1.21 -1.88 -13.71
N ASP A 107 -0.01 -1.85 -14.24
CA ASP A 107 -0.43 -0.87 -15.23
C ASP A 107 -1.50 0.06 -14.64
N LEU A 108 -1.24 1.36 -14.75
CA LEU A 108 -2.18 2.41 -14.37
C LEU A 108 -3.06 2.74 -15.57
N ALA A 109 -4.36 2.47 -15.46
CA ALA A 109 -5.33 2.57 -16.56
C ALA A 109 -6.53 3.45 -16.22
#